data_AF-A0A412REG7-F1
#
_entry.id   AF-A0A412REG7-F1
#
_cell.length_a   1.000
_cell.length_b   1.000
_cell.length_c   1.000
_cell.angle_alpha   90.00
_cell.angle_beta   90.00
_cell.angle_gamma   90.00
#
_symmetry.space_group_name_H-M   'P 1'
#
loop_
_entity.id
_entity.type
_entity.pdbx_description
1 polymer ?
#
loop_
_entity_poly.entity_id
_entity_poly.type
_entity_poly.pdbx_seq_one_letter_code
_entity_poly.pdbx_strand_id
1 'polypeptide(L)'
;IYLGGNEQSTHKYVSELLGKGTIDKKSSGETKGRQGSSSRNYDVLGRELFTPDEVRKLDNKKCIIFIRGFVPIMDNKFIPFNHPMFNQTADGKGEPYVHQIRGADNLIGPPFEILSDKAVKYYEKLKDKGENVYIDSLTYEQFMMLGDAELSRRFSMQDEAEQKAKIDREQANELEYVDESQKSDAAESANASNGSTGAKPVRNPEREKPKWEDTITNRMLHWSYTPEQKEEVKKALAAGVPKATILTYFYAEVTVEKMSSYRNKH
;
A
#
# COMPACT_ATOMS: atom_id res chain seq x y z
N ILE A 1 22.70 -21.59 8.38
CA ILE A 1 23.60 -22.55 7.68
C ILE A 1 24.24 -21.82 6.51
N TYR A 2 25.51 -22.08 6.22
CA TYR A 2 26.25 -21.51 5.09
C TYR A 2 26.69 -22.62 4.14
N LEU A 3 26.28 -22.54 2.88
CA LEU A 3 26.51 -23.56 1.85
C LEU A 3 27.50 -23.11 0.76
N GLY A 4 28.05 -21.90 0.88
CA GLY A 4 28.79 -21.25 -0.19
C GLY A 4 27.96 -20.19 -0.91
N GLY A 5 28.64 -19.29 -1.60
CA GLY A 5 28.04 -18.18 -2.35
C GLY A 5 29.14 -17.29 -2.94
N ASN A 6 28.77 -16.37 -3.83
CA ASN A 6 29.73 -15.47 -4.49
C ASN A 6 29.66 -14.02 -3.97
N GLU A 7 28.93 -13.79 -2.89
CA GLU A 7 28.73 -12.44 -2.35
C GLU A 7 29.77 -12.12 -1.27
N GLN A 8 30.56 -11.06 -1.47
CA GLN A 8 31.65 -10.68 -0.58
C GLN A 8 31.17 -10.27 0.82
N SER A 9 30.05 -9.54 0.89
CA SER A 9 29.39 -9.15 2.15
C SER A 9 29.04 -10.39 2.99
N THR A 10 28.51 -11.43 2.35
CA THR A 10 28.18 -12.70 3.00
C THR A 10 29.42 -13.41 3.54
N HIS A 11 30.54 -13.41 2.80
CA HIS A 11 31.81 -13.99 3.30
C HIS A 11 32.33 -13.27 4.54
N LYS A 12 32.26 -11.93 4.54
CA LYS A 12 32.65 -11.12 5.70
C LYS A 12 31.75 -11.40 6.90
N TYR A 13 30.43 -11.41 6.69
CA TYR A 13 29.45 -11.72 7.73
C TYR A 13 29.66 -13.11 8.35
N VAL A 14 29.95 -14.12 7.53
CA VAL A 14 30.23 -15.48 8.01
C VAL A 14 31.53 -15.56 8.80
N SER A 15 32.60 -14.87 8.35
CA SER A 15 33.85 -14.77 9.14
C SER A 15 33.60 -14.15 10.51
N GLU A 16 32.84 -13.05 10.55
CA GLU A 16 32.49 -12.37 11.80
C GLU A 16 31.66 -13.25 12.73
N LEU A 17 30.72 -14.03 12.20
CA LEU A 17 29.93 -15.01 12.97
C LEU A 17 30.75 -16.16 13.55
N LEU A 18 31.79 -16.60 12.83
CA LEU A 18 32.71 -17.64 13.31
C LEU A 18 33.58 -17.11 14.46
N GLY A 19 33.96 -15.84 14.39
CA GLY A 19 34.78 -15.18 15.38
C GLY A 19 36.27 -15.42 15.20
N LYS A 20 37.03 -15.14 16.25
CA LYS A 20 38.49 -15.16 16.25
C LYS A 20 39.02 -16.24 17.17
N GLY A 21 40.03 -16.96 16.71
CA GLY A 21 40.85 -17.86 17.49
C GLY A 21 42.14 -17.20 17.97
N THR A 22 42.66 -17.69 19.07
CA THR A 22 43.98 -17.30 19.58
C THR A 22 45.05 -18.18 18.94
N ILE A 23 46.13 -17.57 18.47
CA ILE A 23 47.29 -18.22 17.86
C ILE A 23 48.54 -17.80 18.62
N ASP A 24 49.31 -18.78 19.07
CA ASP A 24 50.62 -18.55 19.66
C ASP A 24 51.67 -18.42 18.56
N LYS A 25 52.29 -17.25 18.45
CA LYS A 25 53.39 -16.96 17.53
C LYS A 25 54.71 -17.16 18.27
N LYS A 26 55.51 -18.12 17.80
CA LYS A 26 56.89 -18.30 18.23
C LYS A 26 57.83 -17.71 17.20
N SER A 27 58.67 -16.76 17.60
CA SER A 27 59.74 -16.23 16.75
C SER A 27 61.11 -16.58 17.34
N SER A 28 62.03 -17.04 16.49
CA SER A 28 63.40 -17.36 16.86
C SER A 28 64.36 -16.57 15.99
N GLY A 29 65.23 -15.78 16.62
CA GLY A 29 66.33 -15.09 15.95
C GLY A 29 67.63 -15.83 16.23
N GLU A 30 68.39 -16.14 15.18
CA GLU A 30 69.74 -16.70 15.32
C GLU A 30 70.74 -15.81 14.59
N THR A 31 71.81 -15.41 15.27
CA THR A 31 72.92 -14.67 14.68
C THR A 31 74.14 -15.57 14.60
N LYS A 32 74.66 -15.80 13.38
CA LYS A 32 75.87 -16.59 13.15
C LYS A 32 77.07 -15.66 13.00
N GLY A 33 77.94 -15.66 14.02
CA GLY A 33 79.18 -14.90 14.06
C GLY A 33 80.20 -15.58 15.00
N ARG A 34 81.34 -14.93 15.26
CA ARG A 34 82.41 -15.48 16.12
C ARG A 34 81.96 -15.73 17.58
N GLN A 35 80.91 -15.04 18.02
CA GLN A 35 80.10 -15.34 19.21
C GLN A 35 78.64 -15.33 18.77
N GLY A 36 78.06 -16.51 18.55
CA GLY A 36 76.67 -16.64 18.11
C GLY A 36 75.70 -16.48 19.26
N SER A 37 74.54 -15.88 19.00
CA SER A 37 73.43 -15.77 19.95
C SER A 37 72.13 -16.28 19.33
N SER A 38 71.26 -16.83 20.17
CA SER A 38 69.91 -17.25 19.78
C SER A 38 68.92 -16.65 20.78
N SER A 39 67.86 -16.02 20.29
CA SER A 39 66.75 -15.52 21.10
C SER A 39 65.45 -16.17 20.64
N ARG A 40 64.53 -16.38 21.59
CA ARG A 40 63.19 -16.91 21.33
C ARG A 40 62.17 -15.97 21.97
N ASN A 41 61.20 -15.53 21.19
CA ASN A 41 60.09 -14.70 21.66
C ASN A 41 58.75 -15.42 21.39
N TYR A 42 57.83 -15.31 22.35
CA TYR A 42 56.50 -15.93 22.31
C TYR A 42 55.44 -14.83 22.43
N ASP A 43 54.61 -14.68 21.40
CA ASP A 43 53.54 -13.70 21.35
C ASP A 43 52.19 -14.41 21.17
N VAL A 44 51.12 -13.88 21.78
CA VAL A 44 49.75 -14.38 21.60
C VAL A 44 49.01 -13.43 20.66
N LEU A 45 48.49 -13.94 19.54
CA LEU A 45 47.79 -13.15 18.51
C LEU A 45 46.35 -13.62 18.32
N GLY A 46 45.44 -12.71 17.97
CA GLY A 46 44.08 -13.05 17.57
C GLY A 46 43.93 -13.06 16.05
N ARG A 47 43.49 -14.19 15.47
CA ARG A 47 43.18 -14.33 14.03
C ARG A 47 41.75 -14.82 13.86
N GLU A 48 41.05 -14.35 12.83
CA GLU A 48 39.77 -14.92 12.42
C GLU A 48 39.90 -16.43 12.18
N LEU A 49 38.95 -17.23 12.68
CA LEU A 49 38.99 -18.69 12.49
C LEU A 49 38.92 -19.06 11.00
N PHE A 50 38.22 -18.23 10.22
CA PHE A 50 38.07 -18.37 8.79
C PHE A 50 38.03 -16.97 8.18
N THR A 51 39.09 -16.59 7.47
CA THR A 51 39.10 -15.31 6.76
C THR A 51 38.06 -15.31 5.62
N PRO A 52 37.55 -14.15 5.19
CA PRO A 52 36.57 -14.10 4.11
C PRO A 52 37.03 -14.80 2.82
N ASP A 53 38.33 -14.76 2.52
CA ASP A 53 38.94 -15.45 1.38
C ASP A 53 38.95 -16.98 1.56
N GLU A 54 39.16 -17.47 2.78
CA GLU A 54 39.06 -18.90 3.11
C GLU A 54 37.61 -19.37 3.08
N VAL A 55 36.65 -18.55 3.55
CA VAL A 55 35.21 -18.84 3.47
C VAL A 55 34.76 -18.96 2.02
N ARG A 56 35.25 -18.07 1.14
CA ARG A 56 34.98 -18.13 -0.31
C ARG A 56 35.52 -19.40 -0.96
N LYS A 57 36.67 -19.88 -0.50
CA LYS A 57 37.35 -21.08 -1.02
C LYS A 57 36.99 -22.36 -0.23
N LEU A 58 35.95 -22.31 0.60
CA LEU A 58 35.47 -23.48 1.33
C LEU A 58 35.13 -24.61 0.34
N ASP A 59 35.55 -25.84 0.67
CA ASP A 59 35.26 -27.01 -0.15
C ASP A 59 33.74 -27.13 -0.37
N ASN A 60 33.33 -27.33 -1.62
CA ASN A 60 31.94 -27.48 -2.01
C ASN A 60 31.23 -28.63 -1.29
N LYS A 61 31.98 -29.63 -0.80
CA LYS A 61 31.43 -30.73 0.00
C LYS A 61 31.10 -30.34 1.43
N LYS A 62 31.62 -29.22 1.94
CA LYS A 62 31.45 -28.80 3.34
C LYS A 62 30.47 -27.63 3.47
N CYS A 63 29.87 -27.52 4.64
CA CYS A 63 29.03 -26.41 5.05
C CYS A 63 29.35 -26.00 6.48
N ILE A 64 28.91 -24.79 6.85
CA ILE A 64 29.03 -24.27 8.21
C ILE A 64 27.63 -24.15 8.81
N ILE A 65 27.43 -24.80 9.95
CA ILE A 65 26.17 -24.85 10.66
C ILE A 65 26.27 -23.96 11.89
N PHE A 66 25.31 -23.05 12.01
CA PHE A 66 25.16 -22.16 13.15
C PHE A 66 23.90 -22.60 13.91
N ILE A 67 24.10 -23.20 15.08
CA ILE A 67 23.01 -23.59 16.00
C ILE A 67 23.06 -22.62 17.17
N ARG A 68 21.92 -22.05 17.53
CA ARG A 68 21.83 -21.11 18.67
C ARG A 68 22.33 -21.80 19.95
N GLY A 69 23.28 -21.17 20.64
CA GLY A 69 23.84 -21.68 21.90
C GLY A 69 25.01 -22.65 21.73
N PHE A 70 25.37 -23.02 20.50
CA PHE A 70 26.51 -23.87 20.21
C PHE A 70 27.57 -23.11 19.42
N VAL A 71 28.81 -23.60 19.53
CA VAL A 71 29.89 -23.16 18.64
C VAL A 71 29.56 -23.55 17.19
N PRO A 72 30.01 -22.77 16.19
CA PRO A 72 29.81 -23.13 14.80
C PRO A 72 30.44 -24.48 14.47
N ILE A 73 29.72 -25.30 13.71
CA ILE A 73 30.15 -26.64 13.32
C ILE A 73 30.41 -26.66 11.81
N MET A 74 31.55 -27.21 11.40
CA MET A 74 31.81 -27.51 9.99
C MET A 74 31.48 -28.97 9.73
N ASP A 75 30.56 -29.23 8.80
CA ASP A 75 30.12 -30.58 8.46
C ASP A 75 30.05 -30.77 6.94
N ASN A 76 29.83 -31.99 6.47
CA ASN A 76 29.64 -32.31 5.06
C ASN A 76 28.19 -32.04 4.64
N LYS A 77 28.01 -31.52 3.42
CA LYS A 77 26.70 -31.39 2.79
C LYS A 77 26.11 -32.77 2.54
N PHE A 78 24.83 -32.89 2.86
CA PHE A 78 24.08 -34.10 2.56
C PHE A 78 23.85 -34.21 1.04
N ILE A 79 24.06 -35.39 0.48
CA ILE A 79 23.81 -35.70 -0.93
C ILE A 79 22.39 -36.24 -1.05
N PRO A 80 21.42 -35.50 -1.65
CA PRO A 80 20.02 -35.90 -1.68
C PRO A 80 19.79 -37.26 -2.36
N PHE A 81 20.61 -37.59 -3.37
CA PHE A 81 20.54 -38.85 -4.12
C PHE A 81 20.76 -40.10 -3.27
N ASN A 82 21.40 -39.97 -2.10
CA ASN A 82 21.64 -41.09 -1.19
C ASN A 82 20.48 -41.30 -0.20
N HIS A 83 19.46 -40.45 -0.21
CA HIS A 83 18.34 -40.57 0.70
C HIS A 83 17.45 -41.78 0.31
N PRO A 84 17.01 -42.63 1.27
CA PRO A 84 16.19 -43.81 0.96
C PRO A 84 14.92 -43.50 0.18
N MET A 85 14.34 -42.32 0.41
CA MET A 85 13.10 -41.87 -0.21
C MET A 85 13.33 -40.96 -1.44
N PHE A 86 14.57 -40.85 -1.95
CA PHE A 86 14.87 -39.99 -3.09
C PHE A 86 13.99 -40.29 -4.31
N ASN A 87 13.62 -41.57 -4.50
CA ASN A 87 12.72 -42.02 -5.59
C ASN A 87 11.33 -41.35 -5.58
N GLN A 88 10.87 -40.83 -4.44
CA GLN A 88 9.57 -40.14 -4.33
C GLN A 88 9.63 -38.66 -4.76
N THR A 89 10.83 -38.12 -4.92
CA THR A 89 11.03 -36.73 -5.36
C THR A 89 10.83 -36.63 -6.88
N ALA A 90 10.47 -35.43 -7.34
CA ALA A 90 10.37 -35.09 -8.76
C ALA A 90 11.67 -35.39 -9.55
N ASP A 91 12.84 -35.12 -8.95
CA ASP A 91 14.15 -35.40 -9.56
C ASP A 91 14.52 -36.90 -9.62
N GLY A 92 13.76 -37.74 -8.93
CA GLY A 92 13.92 -39.20 -8.93
C GLY A 92 12.97 -39.84 -9.94
N LYS A 93 11.84 -40.36 -9.44
CA LYS A 93 10.77 -40.98 -10.23
C LYS A 93 9.37 -40.54 -9.78
N GLY A 94 9.28 -39.63 -8.81
CA GLY A 94 8.02 -39.15 -8.28
C GLY A 94 7.35 -38.19 -9.24
N GLU A 95 6.02 -38.16 -9.24
CA GLU A 95 5.28 -37.14 -9.98
C GLU A 95 5.49 -35.76 -9.31
N PRO A 96 5.90 -34.73 -10.06
CA PRO A 96 6.05 -33.38 -9.52
C PRO A 96 4.73 -32.87 -8.95
N TYR A 97 4.80 -32.21 -7.79
CA TYR A 97 3.63 -31.54 -7.24
C TYR A 97 3.21 -30.39 -8.16
N VAL A 98 2.03 -30.50 -8.78
CA VAL A 98 1.42 -29.43 -9.56
C VAL A 98 0.46 -28.67 -8.64
N HIS A 99 0.83 -27.45 -8.28
CA HIS A 99 -0.04 -26.59 -7.49
C HIS A 99 -1.24 -26.15 -8.34
N GLN A 100 -2.40 -26.76 -8.09
CA GLN A 100 -3.66 -26.29 -8.64
C GLN A 100 -4.10 -25.07 -7.82
N ILE A 101 -3.88 -23.88 -8.37
CA ILE A 101 -4.50 -22.65 -7.86
C ILE A 101 -6.00 -22.88 -8.01
N ARG A 102 -6.72 -23.03 -6.88
CA ARG A 102 -8.19 -23.10 -6.87
C ARG A 102 -8.77 -21.75 -7.26
N GLY A 103 -8.66 -21.39 -8.54
CA GLY A 103 -9.45 -20.34 -9.15
C GLY A 103 -10.83 -20.91 -9.47
N ALA A 104 -11.86 -20.41 -8.80
CA ALA A 104 -13.28 -20.66 -9.06
C ALA A 104 -13.90 -22.03 -8.65
N ASP A 105 -13.14 -23.08 -8.34
CA ASP A 105 -13.74 -24.40 -7.99
C ASP A 105 -14.31 -24.52 -6.55
N ASN A 106 -14.32 -23.44 -5.77
CA ASN A 106 -15.01 -23.38 -4.47
C ASN A 106 -16.44 -22.77 -4.58
N LEU A 107 -17.02 -22.69 -5.79
CA LEU A 107 -18.46 -22.44 -5.93
C LEU A 107 -19.20 -23.74 -5.57
N ILE A 108 -19.53 -23.89 -4.30
CA ILE A 108 -20.48 -24.91 -3.82
C ILE A 108 -21.86 -24.48 -4.34
N GLY A 109 -22.18 -24.84 -5.58
CA GLY A 109 -23.48 -24.61 -6.22
C GLY A 109 -23.53 -23.46 -7.22
N PRO A 110 -24.59 -23.41 -8.06
CA PRO A 110 -24.84 -22.28 -8.96
C PRO A 110 -24.94 -20.97 -8.17
N PRO A 111 -24.51 -19.83 -8.74
CA PRO A 111 -24.47 -18.53 -8.06
C PRO A 111 -25.86 -17.92 -7.76
N PHE A 112 -26.93 -18.65 -8.07
CA PHE A 112 -28.31 -18.25 -7.84
C PHE A 112 -29.11 -19.43 -7.28
N GLU A 113 -30.07 -19.12 -6.41
CA GLU A 113 -31.05 -20.07 -5.88
C GLU A 113 -32.45 -19.65 -6.35
N ILE A 114 -33.20 -20.61 -6.91
CA ILE A 114 -34.58 -20.37 -7.32
C ILE A 114 -35.46 -20.39 -6.07
N LEU A 115 -36.04 -19.23 -5.73
CA LEU A 115 -36.88 -19.07 -4.56
C LEU A 115 -38.34 -19.43 -4.85
N SER A 116 -39.05 -19.93 -3.83
CA SER A 116 -40.51 -20.12 -3.86
C SER A 116 -41.26 -18.83 -3.47
N ASP A 117 -42.55 -18.72 -3.82
CA ASP A 117 -43.38 -17.55 -3.47
C ASP A 117 -43.41 -17.22 -1.97
N LYS A 118 -43.28 -18.25 -1.11
CA LYS A 118 -43.19 -18.05 0.35
C LYS A 118 -41.86 -17.41 0.77
N ALA A 119 -40.77 -17.78 0.09
CA ALA A 119 -39.44 -17.23 0.34
C ALA A 119 -39.32 -15.79 -0.17
N VAL A 120 -39.92 -15.46 -1.32
CA VAL A 120 -39.98 -14.07 -1.82
C VAL A 120 -40.63 -13.14 -0.79
N LYS A 121 -41.79 -13.54 -0.25
CA LYS A 121 -42.48 -12.79 0.82
C LYS A 121 -41.66 -12.65 2.11
N TYR A 122 -40.74 -13.57 2.37
CA TYR A 122 -39.84 -13.49 3.52
C TYR A 122 -38.77 -12.40 3.29
N TYR A 123 -38.15 -12.37 2.12
CA TYR A 123 -37.18 -11.33 1.76
C TYR A 123 -37.79 -9.93 1.66
N GLU A 124 -39.04 -9.82 1.21
CA GLU A 124 -39.80 -8.55 1.25
C GLU A 124 -39.92 -8.03 2.69
N LYS A 125 -40.27 -8.90 3.65
CA LYS A 125 -40.34 -8.52 5.08
C LYS A 125 -38.98 -8.15 5.66
N LEU A 126 -37.89 -8.77 5.21
CA LEU A 126 -36.54 -8.42 5.65
C LEU A 126 -36.10 -7.06 5.11
N LYS A 127 -36.47 -6.74 3.86
CA LYS A 127 -36.27 -5.43 3.27
C LYS A 127 -37.03 -4.34 4.05
N ASP A 128 -38.30 -4.59 4.38
CA ASP A 128 -39.11 -3.65 5.18
C ASP A 128 -38.56 -3.43 6.59
N LYS A 129 -37.87 -4.45 7.13
CA LYS A 129 -37.16 -4.40 8.42
C LYS A 129 -35.83 -3.63 8.34
N GLY A 130 -35.36 -3.29 7.14
CA GLY A 130 -34.11 -2.56 6.90
C GLY A 130 -32.86 -3.45 6.92
N GLU A 131 -33.01 -4.76 6.70
CA GLU A 131 -31.87 -5.66 6.49
C GLU A 131 -31.32 -5.50 5.05
N ASN A 132 -30.05 -5.87 4.83
CA ASN A 132 -29.29 -5.59 3.60
C ASN A 132 -29.71 -6.51 2.43
N VAL A 133 -30.96 -6.40 2.00
CA VAL A 133 -31.61 -7.24 0.98
C VAL A 133 -32.15 -6.36 -0.14
N TYR A 134 -31.58 -6.51 -1.34
CA TYR A 134 -32.01 -5.80 -2.54
C TYR A 134 -32.96 -6.68 -3.37
N ILE A 135 -34.13 -6.14 -3.70
CA ILE A 135 -35.12 -6.81 -4.55
C ILE A 135 -35.25 -5.99 -5.83
N ASP A 136 -34.80 -6.55 -6.94
CA ASP A 136 -34.92 -5.97 -8.28
C ASP A 136 -35.91 -6.78 -9.14
N SER A 137 -36.69 -6.09 -9.96
CA SER A 137 -37.63 -6.72 -10.90
C SER A 137 -37.10 -6.59 -12.32
N LEU A 138 -36.78 -7.71 -12.95
CA LEU A 138 -36.27 -7.78 -14.31
C LEU A 138 -37.25 -8.49 -15.23
N THR A 139 -37.38 -7.99 -16.47
CA THR A 139 -38.03 -8.78 -17.51
C THR A 139 -37.11 -9.91 -17.96
N TYR A 140 -37.70 -11.00 -18.47
CA TYR A 140 -36.92 -12.18 -18.89
C TYR A 140 -35.86 -11.84 -19.95
N GLU A 141 -36.19 -10.97 -20.91
CA GLU A 141 -35.25 -10.51 -21.95
C GLU A 141 -34.08 -9.71 -21.37
N GLN A 142 -34.35 -8.83 -20.39
CA GLN A 142 -33.30 -8.07 -19.72
C GLN A 142 -32.40 -8.97 -18.88
N PHE A 143 -32.95 -10.01 -18.24
CA PHE A 143 -32.17 -10.99 -17.49
C PHE A 143 -31.24 -11.81 -18.40
N MET A 144 -31.71 -12.21 -19.58
CA MET A 144 -30.90 -12.96 -20.56
C MET A 144 -29.76 -12.14 -21.18
N MET A 145 -29.91 -10.82 -21.26
CA MET A 145 -28.85 -9.93 -21.73
C MET A 145 -27.84 -9.54 -20.64
N LEU A 146 -28.14 -9.82 -19.37
CA LEU A 146 -27.33 -9.39 -18.23
C LEU A 146 -26.15 -10.35 -18.00
N GLY A 147 -24.93 -9.89 -18.28
CA GLY A 147 -23.71 -10.61 -17.90
C GLY A 147 -23.23 -10.28 -16.48
N ASP A 148 -22.28 -11.06 -15.94
CA ASP A 148 -21.74 -10.90 -14.58
C ASP A 148 -21.21 -9.49 -14.27
N ALA A 149 -20.56 -8.85 -15.26
CA ALA A 149 -20.05 -7.49 -15.14
C ALA A 149 -21.16 -6.43 -15.09
N GLU A 150 -22.27 -6.67 -15.78
CA GLU A 150 -23.43 -5.78 -15.80
C GLU A 150 -24.30 -5.94 -14.55
N LEU A 151 -24.38 -7.16 -14.03
CA LEU A 151 -25.02 -7.45 -12.74
C LEU A 151 -24.29 -6.73 -11.59
N SER A 152 -22.96 -6.81 -11.55
CA SER A 152 -22.15 -6.10 -10.54
C SER A 152 -22.37 -4.59 -10.59
N ARG A 153 -22.46 -4.02 -11.80
CA ARG A 153 -22.73 -2.60 -12.01
C ARG A 153 -24.13 -2.19 -11.55
N ARG A 154 -25.14 -3.05 -11.73
CA ARG A 154 -26.49 -2.80 -11.24
C ARG A 154 -26.55 -2.73 -9.71
N PHE A 155 -25.87 -3.64 -9.01
CA PHE A 155 -25.83 -3.60 -7.55
C PHE A 155 -25.21 -2.29 -7.03
N SER A 156 -24.10 -1.84 -7.64
CA SER A 156 -23.50 -0.55 -7.27
C SER A 156 -24.44 0.63 -7.49
N MET A 157 -25.20 0.65 -8.59
CA MET A 157 -26.17 1.72 -8.85
C MET A 157 -27.33 1.74 -7.85
N GLN A 158 -27.77 0.57 -7.38
CA GLN A 158 -28.82 0.47 -6.37
C GLN A 158 -28.34 0.95 -4.99
N ASP A 159 -27.13 0.57 -4.59
CA ASP A 159 -26.51 1.04 -3.35
C ASP A 159 -26.36 2.56 -3.33
N GLU A 160 -25.89 3.14 -4.44
CA GLU A 160 -25.76 4.59 -4.60
C GLU A 160 -27.11 5.30 -4.51
N ALA A 161 -28.17 4.74 -5.12
CA ALA A 161 -29.51 5.30 -5.09
C ALA A 161 -30.12 5.28 -3.67
N GLU A 162 -29.93 4.19 -2.93
CA GLU A 162 -30.41 4.10 -1.54
C GLU A 162 -29.66 5.03 -0.59
N GLN A 163 -28.33 5.11 -0.72
CA GLN A 163 -27.52 6.06 0.04
C GLN A 163 -27.94 7.50 -0.24
N LYS A 164 -28.16 7.83 -1.50
CA LYS A 164 -28.65 9.15 -1.90
C LYS A 164 -30.04 9.45 -1.34
N ALA A 165 -30.98 8.51 -1.42
CA ALA A 165 -32.32 8.69 -0.86
C ALA A 165 -32.31 8.89 0.66
N LYS A 166 -31.39 8.20 1.37
CA LYS A 166 -31.19 8.40 2.80
C LYS A 166 -30.65 9.80 3.11
N ILE A 167 -29.65 10.26 2.35
CA ILE A 167 -29.09 11.61 2.48
C ILE A 167 -30.15 12.67 2.16
N ASP A 168 -30.92 12.51 1.09
CA ASP A 168 -31.97 13.46 0.69
C ASP A 168 -33.06 13.54 1.77
N ARG A 169 -33.40 12.42 2.43
CA ARG A 169 -34.34 12.37 3.55
C ARG A 169 -33.79 13.04 4.82
N GLU A 170 -32.52 12.84 5.12
CA GLU A 170 -31.83 13.50 6.24
C GLU A 170 -31.75 15.03 6.00
N GLN A 171 -31.40 15.45 4.79
CA GLN A 171 -31.38 16.87 4.40
C GLN A 171 -32.77 17.51 4.42
N ALA A 172 -33.82 16.78 4.00
CA ALA A 172 -35.20 17.27 4.08
C ALA A 172 -35.65 17.48 5.54
N ASN A 173 -35.31 16.54 6.44
CA ASN A 173 -35.58 16.69 7.87
C ASN A 173 -34.75 17.83 8.50
N GLU A 174 -33.51 18.04 8.05
CA GLU A 174 -32.67 19.16 8.50
C GLU A 174 -33.21 20.52 8.02
N LEU A 175 -33.72 20.60 6.78
CA LEU A 175 -34.36 21.80 6.23
C LEU A 175 -35.68 22.13 6.94
N GLU A 176 -36.41 21.13 7.42
CA GLU A 176 -37.62 21.31 8.22
C GLU A 176 -37.32 21.92 9.62
N TYR A 177 -36.07 21.78 10.10
CA TYR A 177 -35.59 22.37 11.36
C TYR A 177 -34.92 23.75 11.21
N VAL A 178 -34.85 24.31 9.99
CA VAL A 178 -34.40 25.69 9.78
C VAL A 178 -35.61 26.62 9.89
N ASP A 179 -35.72 27.24 11.07
CA ASP A 179 -36.73 28.21 11.50
C ASP A 179 -37.17 29.23 10.41
N GLU A 180 -38.48 29.34 10.20
CA GLU A 180 -39.17 30.31 9.32
C GLU A 180 -39.02 31.76 9.80
N SER A 181 -38.34 32.02 10.92
CA SER A 181 -38.10 33.38 11.41
C SER A 181 -36.83 33.99 10.82
N GLN A 182 -36.90 34.54 9.59
CA GLN A 182 -36.22 35.78 9.12
C GLN A 182 -36.55 35.99 7.63
N LYS A 183 -37.78 36.44 7.34
CA LYS A 183 -38.14 36.95 6.02
C LYS A 183 -39.02 38.19 6.14
N SER A 184 -38.40 39.30 6.55
CA SER A 184 -38.93 40.65 6.33
C SER A 184 -37.79 41.66 6.54
N ASP A 185 -37.30 42.27 5.46
CA ASP A 185 -37.38 43.72 5.26
C ASP A 185 -36.74 44.16 3.94
N ALA A 186 -37.29 45.26 3.41
CA ALA A 186 -37.28 45.67 2.02
C ALA A 186 -36.09 46.54 1.58
N ALA A 187 -35.79 46.41 0.29
CA ALA A 187 -35.42 47.38 -0.76
C ALA A 187 -34.82 48.78 -0.46
N GLU A 188 -34.02 49.21 -1.46
CA GLU A 188 -33.54 50.57 -1.84
C GLU A 188 -32.25 51.09 -1.14
N SER A 189 -31.25 51.72 -1.79
CA SER A 189 -31.09 52.34 -3.13
C SER A 189 -29.60 52.66 -3.43
N ALA A 190 -29.23 52.64 -4.74
CA ALA A 190 -28.24 53.45 -5.51
C ALA A 190 -26.78 53.72 -5.00
N ASN A 191 -25.70 53.89 -5.78
CA ASN A 191 -25.52 54.35 -7.17
C ASN A 191 -24.07 54.06 -7.70
N ALA A 192 -23.96 53.89 -9.03
CA ALA A 192 -22.84 54.06 -9.98
C ALA A 192 -21.34 54.12 -9.56
N SER A 193 -20.46 53.32 -10.21
CA SER A 193 -19.67 53.73 -11.40
C SER A 193 -18.48 52.80 -11.76
N ASN A 194 -18.36 52.54 -13.07
CA ASN A 194 -17.22 52.16 -13.92
C ASN A 194 -15.92 51.54 -13.36
N GLY A 195 -15.52 50.43 -14.00
CA GLY A 195 -14.12 49.97 -14.00
C GLY A 195 -13.89 48.64 -14.68
N SER A 196 -13.89 48.63 -16.02
CA SER A 196 -13.43 47.52 -16.86
C SER A 196 -11.99 47.10 -16.50
N THR A 197 -11.77 45.80 -16.28
CA THR A 197 -10.74 45.00 -16.99
C THR A 197 -10.93 43.53 -16.61
N GLY A 198 -11.51 42.78 -17.54
CA GLY A 198 -11.62 41.33 -17.43
C GLY A 198 -10.25 40.68 -17.50
N ALA A 199 -9.84 40.03 -16.42
CA ALA A 199 -8.83 39.00 -16.43
C ALA A 199 -9.46 37.73 -15.84
N LYS A 200 -9.89 36.83 -16.72
CA LYS A 200 -10.21 35.45 -16.35
C LYS A 200 -9.03 34.88 -15.56
N PRO A 201 -9.24 34.07 -14.52
CA PRO A 201 -8.13 33.42 -13.82
C PRO A 201 -7.31 32.66 -14.86
N VAL A 202 -6.07 33.09 -15.06
CA VAL A 202 -5.13 32.49 -16.01
C VAL A 202 -4.89 31.06 -15.52
N ARG A 203 -5.55 30.11 -16.17
CA ARG A 203 -5.18 28.70 -16.09
C ARG A 203 -3.79 28.58 -16.68
N ASN A 204 -2.78 28.33 -15.84
CA ASN A 204 -1.45 28.02 -16.35
C ASN A 204 -1.58 26.73 -17.20
N PRO A 205 -1.39 26.78 -18.52
CA PRO A 205 -1.75 25.68 -19.42
C PRO A 205 -0.82 24.46 -19.30
N GLU A 206 0.30 24.57 -18.60
CA GLU A 206 1.34 23.54 -18.51
C GLU A 206 1.27 22.64 -17.26
N ARG A 207 0.24 22.76 -16.42
CA ARG A 207 0.16 21.93 -15.20
C ARG A 207 -0.43 20.56 -15.52
N GLU A 208 0.37 19.51 -15.36
CA GLU A 208 -0.06 18.13 -15.53
C GLU A 208 -1.29 17.84 -14.65
N LYS A 209 -2.35 17.31 -15.26
CA LYS A 209 -3.52 16.88 -14.51
C LYS A 209 -3.13 15.69 -13.62
N PRO A 210 -3.48 15.70 -12.33
CA PRO A 210 -3.22 14.56 -11.47
C PRO A 210 -3.91 13.29 -12.01
N LYS A 211 -3.31 12.13 -11.74
CA LYS A 211 -3.86 10.80 -12.11
C LYS A 211 -5.09 10.40 -11.27
N TRP A 212 -5.50 11.25 -10.34
CA TRP A 212 -6.59 11.03 -9.38
C TRP A 212 -7.69 12.08 -9.58
N GLU A 213 -8.90 11.81 -9.07
CA GLU A 213 -10.06 12.69 -9.23
C GLU A 213 -9.83 14.04 -8.56
N ASP A 214 -9.88 15.11 -9.36
CA ASP A 214 -9.53 16.46 -8.95
C ASP A 214 -10.64 17.12 -8.12
N THR A 215 -10.72 16.75 -6.84
CA THR A 215 -11.65 17.30 -5.85
C THR A 215 -10.91 18.12 -4.79
N ILE A 216 -11.63 19.05 -4.15
CA ILE A 216 -11.05 19.94 -3.11
C ILE A 216 -10.47 19.10 -1.96
N THR A 217 -11.16 18.01 -1.59
CA THR A 217 -10.74 17.06 -0.54
C THR A 217 -9.47 16.31 -0.93
N ASN A 218 -9.38 15.82 -2.17
CA ASN A 218 -8.19 15.09 -2.63
C ASN A 218 -6.96 16.00 -2.74
N ARG A 219 -7.14 17.26 -3.17
CA ARG A 219 -6.06 18.26 -3.14
C ARG A 219 -5.55 18.49 -1.72
N MET A 220 -6.43 18.65 -0.74
CA MET A 220 -6.05 18.82 0.67
C MET A 220 -5.30 17.63 1.27
N LEU A 221 -5.51 16.43 0.72
CA LEU A 221 -4.85 15.20 1.16
C LEU A 221 -3.45 15.03 0.54
N HIS A 222 -3.31 15.35 -0.75
CA HIS A 222 -2.08 15.15 -1.51
C HIS A 222 -1.09 16.33 -1.45
N TRP A 223 -1.57 17.54 -1.15
CA TRP A 223 -0.73 18.74 -1.05
C TRP A 223 -0.78 19.37 0.34
N SER A 224 0.35 19.96 0.75
CA SER A 224 0.47 20.68 2.01
C SER A 224 -0.04 22.11 1.88
N TYR A 225 -1.13 22.43 2.57
CA TYR A 225 -1.69 23.79 2.67
C TYR A 225 -1.52 24.37 4.08
N THR A 226 -1.35 25.68 4.16
CA THR A 226 -1.36 26.41 5.44
C THR A 226 -2.77 26.44 6.05
N PRO A 227 -2.90 26.58 7.38
CA PRO A 227 -4.22 26.66 8.03
C PRO A 227 -5.06 27.82 7.47
N GLU A 228 -4.44 28.96 7.19
CA GLU A 228 -5.11 30.15 6.61
C GLU A 228 -5.67 29.87 5.21
N GLN A 229 -4.94 29.11 4.37
CA GLN A 229 -5.42 28.71 3.06
C GLN A 229 -6.66 27.80 3.15
N LYS A 230 -6.71 26.91 4.15
CA LYS A 230 -7.86 26.02 4.39
C LYS A 230 -9.09 26.79 4.88
N GLU A 231 -8.89 27.81 5.71
CA GLU A 231 -9.98 28.66 6.20
C GLU A 231 -10.61 29.50 5.09
N GLU A 232 -9.80 30.04 4.15
CA GLU A 232 -10.35 30.78 3.02
C GLU A 232 -11.22 29.91 2.09
N VAL A 233 -10.86 28.64 1.90
CA VAL A 233 -11.71 27.70 1.15
C VAL A 233 -13.02 27.42 1.88
N LYS A 234 -12.99 27.26 3.21
CA LYS A 234 -14.21 27.12 4.02
C LYS A 234 -15.12 28.35 3.86
N LYS A 235 -14.55 29.56 3.88
CA LYS A 235 -15.30 30.80 3.63
C LYS A 235 -15.86 30.86 2.20
N ALA A 236 -15.13 30.40 1.20
CA ALA A 236 -15.61 30.36 -0.19
C ALA A 236 -16.77 29.37 -0.38
N LEU A 237 -16.74 28.22 0.31
CA LEU A 237 -17.85 27.27 0.33
C LEU A 237 -19.08 27.86 1.03
N ALA A 238 -18.89 28.56 2.16
CA ALA A 238 -19.97 29.24 2.86
C ALA A 238 -20.59 30.39 2.05
N ALA A 239 -19.79 31.06 1.21
CA ALA A 239 -20.24 32.09 0.28
C ALA A 239 -20.91 31.52 -0.99
N GLY A 240 -21.05 30.20 -1.12
CA GLY A 240 -21.73 29.57 -2.26
C GLY A 240 -20.93 29.58 -3.57
N VAL A 241 -19.62 29.82 -3.53
CA VAL A 241 -18.77 29.79 -4.73
C VAL A 241 -18.76 28.38 -5.31
N PRO A 242 -19.05 28.19 -6.62
CA PRO A 242 -19.08 26.86 -7.22
C PRO A 242 -17.76 26.10 -7.05
N LYS A 243 -17.83 24.81 -6.70
CA LYS A 243 -16.65 23.95 -6.48
C LYS A 243 -15.68 23.95 -7.66
N ALA A 244 -16.20 24.01 -8.89
CA ALA A 244 -15.40 24.10 -10.11
C ALA A 244 -14.52 25.37 -10.15
N THR A 245 -15.05 26.50 -9.67
CA THR A 245 -14.32 27.77 -9.59
C THR A 245 -13.23 27.72 -8.53
N ILE A 246 -13.51 27.13 -7.35
CA ILE A 246 -12.52 26.96 -6.29
C ILE A 246 -11.32 26.14 -6.78
N LEU A 247 -11.57 25.06 -7.53
CA LEU A 247 -10.53 24.22 -8.12
C LEU A 247 -9.64 24.95 -9.15
N THR A 248 -10.07 26.08 -9.70
CA THR A 248 -9.23 26.85 -10.64
C THR A 248 -8.07 27.56 -9.97
N TYR A 249 -8.22 27.98 -8.70
CA TYR A 249 -7.20 28.76 -7.98
C TYR A 249 -6.67 28.07 -6.72
N PHE A 250 -7.29 26.98 -6.27
CA PHE A 250 -6.90 26.29 -5.04
C PHE A 250 -5.67 25.37 -5.22
N TYR A 251 -4.47 25.96 -5.15
CA TYR A 251 -3.18 25.26 -5.19
C TYR A 251 -2.28 25.73 -4.04
N ALA A 252 -1.34 24.89 -3.60
CA ALA A 252 -0.44 25.21 -2.47
C ALA A 252 0.39 26.49 -2.69
N GLU A 253 0.73 26.80 -3.94
CA GLU A 253 1.51 27.97 -4.35
C GLU A 253 0.73 29.30 -4.32
N VAL A 254 -0.60 29.26 -4.24
CA VAL A 254 -1.44 30.47 -4.31
C VAL A 254 -1.58 31.07 -2.91
N THR A 255 -1.22 32.34 -2.79
CA THR A 255 -1.30 33.08 -1.52
C THR A 255 -2.74 33.33 -1.09
N VAL A 256 -2.96 33.46 0.22
CA VAL A 256 -4.27 33.69 0.86
C VAL A 256 -4.95 34.94 0.29
N GLU A 257 -4.20 36.01 0.07
CA GLU A 257 -4.68 37.27 -0.52
C GLU A 257 -5.28 37.06 -1.92
N LYS A 258 -4.60 36.26 -2.76
CA LYS A 258 -5.10 35.94 -4.10
C LYS A 258 -6.39 35.12 -4.02
N MET A 259 -6.47 34.15 -3.13
CA MET A 259 -7.69 33.35 -2.94
C MET A 259 -8.86 34.17 -2.43
N SER A 260 -8.62 35.09 -1.48
CA SER A 260 -9.62 36.05 -1.00
C SER A 260 -10.10 36.97 -2.13
N SER A 261 -9.19 37.43 -2.99
CA SER A 261 -9.55 38.24 -4.16
C SER A 261 -10.39 37.47 -5.18
N TYR A 262 -10.18 36.16 -5.34
CA TYR A 262 -10.99 35.31 -6.22
C TYR A 262 -12.36 35.01 -5.62
N ARG A 263 -12.45 34.85 -4.30
CA ARG A 263 -13.75 34.73 -3.61
C ARG A 263 -14.58 35.98 -3.80
N ASN A 264 -14.02 37.16 -3.53
CA ASN A 264 -14.78 38.44 -3.61
C ASN A 264 -15.18 38.84 -5.04
N LYS A 265 -14.68 38.13 -6.07
CA LYS A 265 -15.10 38.32 -7.46
C LYS A 265 -16.37 37.54 -7.82
N HIS A 266 -16.83 36.65 -6.92
CA HIS A 266 -18.02 35.81 -7.07
C HIS A 266 -19.00 36.11 -5.95
#